data_AF-A0A935PY02-F1
#
_entry.id   AF-A0A935PY02-F1
#
_cell.length_a   1.000
_cell.length_b   1.000
_cell.length_c   1.000
_cell.angle_alpha   90.00
_cell.angle_beta   90.00
_cell.angle_gamma   90.00
#
_symmetry.space_group_name_H-M   'P 1'
#
loop_
_entity.id
_entity.type
_entity.pdbx_description
1 polymer ?
#
loop_
_entity_poly.entity_id
_entity_poly.type
_entity_poly.pdbx_seq_one_letter_code
_entity_poly.pdbx_strand_id
1 'polypeptide(L)'
;MGKPVTDLVVTSRDGAKVWNPFVEDLYSWASRHGVDRYFLHWRENRAKKHTAISSLIAERIISPKGLAWIAEGDTELVLWMMETINGHPSAENLIHDLVIRSDQVSVERDLRNLGVAFTGYEIGLPVERFLVDIMRRLVRDGTWGINEPGSRLWLIDGHLYLIWPAAGEEMAAIINQEKIPGLPRTPNSILDMLVDRKLANVREDRTDGNRYWVIAPMC
;
A
#
# COMPACT_ATOMS: atom_id res chain seq x y z
N MET A 1 8.09 -6.94 -5.85
CA MET A 1 7.91 -7.89 -6.96
C MET A 1 7.05 -9.14 -6.63
N GLY A 2 6.82 -9.49 -5.36
CA GLY A 2 5.98 -10.67 -5.01
C GLY A 2 4.47 -10.51 -5.26
N LYS A 3 3.93 -9.29 -5.16
CA LYS A 3 2.48 -9.01 -5.26
C LYS A 3 1.85 -9.46 -6.60
N PRO A 4 2.37 -9.10 -7.79
CA PRO A 4 1.69 -9.43 -9.05
C PRO A 4 1.63 -10.93 -9.34
N VAL A 5 2.68 -11.68 -9.01
CA VAL A 5 2.80 -13.10 -9.40
C VAL A 5 1.96 -14.03 -8.52
N THR A 6 1.55 -13.55 -7.35
CA THR A 6 0.80 -14.34 -6.36
C THR A 6 -0.65 -13.90 -6.24
N ASP A 7 -0.94 -12.63 -6.54
CA ASP A 7 -2.26 -12.02 -6.38
C ASP A 7 -3.05 -11.99 -7.69
N LEU A 8 -2.39 -12.18 -8.85
CA LEU A 8 -3.04 -12.11 -10.16
C LEU A 8 -3.11 -13.49 -10.80
N VAL A 9 -4.32 -13.87 -11.18
CA VAL A 9 -4.56 -14.93 -12.14
C VAL A 9 -4.68 -14.28 -13.50
N VAL A 10 -3.86 -14.73 -14.44
CA VAL A 10 -3.93 -14.29 -15.84
C VAL A 10 -4.65 -15.35 -16.65
N THR A 11 -5.72 -14.96 -17.33
CA THR A 11 -6.53 -15.89 -18.14
C THR A 11 -6.71 -15.40 -19.58
N SER A 12 -7.04 -16.33 -20.48
CA SER A 12 -7.55 -16.01 -21.81
C SER A 12 -8.94 -15.34 -21.74
N ARG A 13 -9.39 -14.73 -22.84
CA ARG A 13 -10.69 -14.04 -22.93
C ARG A 13 -11.89 -14.87 -22.49
N ASP A 14 -11.88 -16.15 -22.81
CA ASP A 14 -12.92 -17.12 -22.47
C ASP A 14 -12.73 -17.76 -21.08
N GLY A 15 -11.65 -17.41 -20.36
CA GLY A 15 -11.28 -18.02 -19.09
C GLY A 15 -10.79 -19.46 -19.19
N ALA A 16 -10.71 -20.05 -20.39
CA ALA A 16 -10.40 -21.46 -20.58
C ALA A 16 -8.92 -21.79 -20.32
N LYS A 17 -8.03 -20.82 -20.52
CA LYS A 17 -6.58 -20.98 -20.32
C LYS A 17 -6.14 -20.08 -19.19
N VAL A 18 -5.37 -20.64 -18.28
CA VAL A 18 -4.80 -19.94 -17.12
C VAL A 18 -3.28 -20.00 -17.22
N TRP A 19 -2.63 -18.84 -17.12
CA TRP A 19 -1.17 -18.78 -17.08
C TRP A 19 -0.65 -19.30 -15.74
N ASN A 20 0.36 -20.16 -15.80
CA ASN A 20 1.08 -20.63 -14.63
C ASN A 20 2.48 -19.99 -14.58
N PRO A 21 2.72 -19.03 -13.67
CA PRO A 21 3.99 -18.33 -13.59
C PRO A 21 5.16 -19.22 -13.15
N PHE A 22 4.89 -20.41 -12.61
CA PHE A 22 5.94 -21.37 -12.22
C PHE A 22 6.49 -22.17 -13.41
N VAL A 23 5.75 -22.22 -14.53
CA VAL A 23 6.10 -23.07 -15.68
C VAL A 23 6.83 -22.25 -16.74
N GLU A 24 6.23 -21.16 -17.20
CA GLU A 24 6.74 -20.36 -18.33
C GLU A 24 6.43 -18.87 -18.13
N ASP A 25 7.12 -17.99 -18.86
CA ASP A 25 6.80 -16.57 -18.86
C ASP A 25 5.49 -16.27 -19.60
N LEU A 26 4.88 -15.12 -19.29
CA LEU A 26 3.56 -14.76 -19.83
C LEU A 26 3.57 -14.58 -21.35
N TYR A 27 4.67 -14.10 -21.92
CA TYR A 27 4.79 -13.85 -23.37
C TYR A 27 4.83 -15.16 -24.15
N SER A 28 5.65 -16.11 -23.69
CA SER A 28 5.73 -17.46 -24.24
C SER A 28 4.38 -18.18 -24.14
N TRP A 29 3.70 -18.09 -22.98
CA TRP A 29 2.37 -18.67 -22.80
C TRP A 29 1.33 -18.05 -23.74
N ALA A 30 1.30 -16.73 -23.86
CA ALA A 30 0.32 -16.03 -24.70
C ALA A 30 0.53 -16.35 -26.17
N SER A 31 1.78 -16.36 -26.64
CA SER A 31 2.16 -16.73 -28.01
C SER A 31 1.77 -18.18 -28.32
N ARG A 32 2.10 -19.12 -27.42
CA ARG A 32 1.79 -20.55 -27.57
C ARG A 32 0.30 -20.84 -27.65
N HIS A 33 -0.52 -20.03 -26.99
CA HIS A 33 -1.97 -20.25 -26.89
C HIS A 33 -2.81 -19.33 -27.79
N GLY A 34 -2.18 -18.46 -28.60
CA GLY A 34 -2.88 -17.50 -29.44
C GLY A 34 -3.72 -16.51 -28.63
N VAL A 35 -3.23 -16.08 -27.47
CA VAL A 35 -3.95 -15.16 -26.58
C VAL A 35 -3.60 -13.72 -26.95
N ASP A 36 -4.44 -13.10 -27.77
CA ASP A 36 -4.27 -11.70 -28.19
C ASP A 36 -4.61 -10.70 -27.09
N ARG A 37 -5.45 -11.11 -26.12
CA ARG A 37 -5.82 -10.32 -24.94
C ARG A 37 -5.97 -11.23 -23.73
N TYR A 38 -5.32 -10.88 -22.64
CA TYR A 38 -5.41 -11.58 -21.36
C TYR A 38 -6.14 -10.71 -20.33
N PHE A 39 -6.73 -11.37 -19.34
CA PHE A 39 -7.50 -10.75 -18.27
C PHE A 39 -6.83 -11.02 -16.93
N LEU A 40 -6.82 -10.01 -16.06
CA LEU A 40 -6.22 -10.07 -14.73
C LEU A 40 -7.34 -10.20 -13.70
N HIS A 41 -7.28 -11.26 -12.90
CA HIS A 41 -8.20 -11.47 -11.78
C HIS A 41 -7.42 -11.44 -10.48
N TRP A 42 -7.88 -10.63 -9.53
CA TRP A 42 -7.35 -10.63 -8.17
C TRP A 42 -7.83 -11.89 -7.43
N ARG A 43 -6.89 -12.63 -6.82
CA ARG A 43 -7.24 -13.67 -5.85
C ARG A 43 -7.39 -13.03 -4.48
N GLU A 44 -8.62 -13.05 -3.95
CA GLU A 44 -8.84 -12.66 -2.57
C GLU A 44 -8.25 -13.72 -1.60
N ASN A 45 -7.83 -13.23 -0.44
CA ASN A 45 -7.55 -14.01 0.76
C ASN A 45 -6.21 -14.76 0.82
N ARG A 46 -5.07 -14.03 0.86
CA ARG A 46 -3.87 -14.51 1.57
C ARG A 46 -3.00 -13.39 2.14
N ALA A 47 -3.08 -13.22 3.45
CA ALA A 47 -1.97 -12.68 4.23
C ALA A 47 -0.81 -13.71 4.25
N LYS A 48 0.42 -13.24 4.02
CA LYS A 48 1.71 -13.87 4.42
C LYS A 48 2.32 -15.00 3.58
N LYS A 49 1.93 -15.29 2.32
CA LYS A 49 2.62 -16.33 1.49
C LYS A 49 3.48 -15.83 0.31
N HIS A 50 3.72 -14.52 0.21
CA HIS A 50 4.43 -13.91 -0.94
C HIS A 50 5.96 -13.94 -0.82
N THR A 51 6.51 -14.17 0.37
CA THR A 51 7.97 -14.14 0.61
C THR A 51 8.67 -15.32 -0.06
N ALA A 52 8.20 -16.55 0.15
CA ALA A 52 8.81 -17.75 -0.44
C ALA A 52 8.76 -17.80 -1.98
N ILE A 53 7.74 -17.17 -2.59
CA ILE A 53 7.60 -17.11 -4.05
C ILE A 53 8.48 -16.00 -4.65
N SER A 54 8.79 -14.95 -3.88
CA SER A 54 9.63 -13.85 -4.33
C SER A 54 11.08 -14.29 -4.59
N SER A 55 11.63 -15.19 -3.77
CA SER A 55 12.99 -15.73 -3.95
C SER A 55 13.12 -16.57 -5.23
N LEU A 56 12.13 -17.43 -5.49
CA LEU A 56 12.08 -18.25 -6.71
C LEU A 56 11.98 -17.41 -7.99
N ILE A 57 11.21 -16.31 -7.94
CA ILE A 57 11.07 -15.39 -9.07
C ILE A 57 12.34 -14.56 -9.24
N ALA A 58 12.96 -14.11 -8.15
CA ALA A 58 14.20 -13.36 -8.19
C ALA A 58 15.30 -14.14 -8.91
N GLU A 59 15.45 -15.44 -8.65
CA GLU A 59 16.41 -16.30 -9.35
C GLU A 59 16.11 -16.44 -10.86
N ARG A 60 14.84 -16.40 -11.28
CA ARG A 60 14.47 -16.44 -12.71
C ARG A 60 14.68 -15.10 -13.42
N ILE A 61 14.56 -13.98 -12.71
CA ILE A 61 14.79 -12.63 -13.26
C ILE A 61 16.29 -12.33 -13.30
N ILE A 62 17.01 -12.67 -12.23
CA ILE A 62 18.44 -12.44 -12.11
C ILE A 62 19.16 -13.63 -12.75
N SER A 63 19.58 -13.45 -14.01
CA SER A 63 20.32 -14.50 -14.73
C SER A 63 21.58 -14.94 -13.97
N PRO A 64 22.08 -16.18 -14.20
CA PRO A 64 23.33 -16.65 -13.58
C PRO A 64 24.52 -15.71 -13.79
N LYS A 65 24.60 -15.05 -14.96
CA LYS A 65 25.62 -14.03 -15.25
C LYS A 65 25.48 -12.78 -14.39
N GLY A 66 24.24 -12.37 -14.10
CA GLY A 66 23.95 -11.24 -13.21
C GLY A 66 24.33 -11.54 -11.77
N LEU A 67 24.02 -12.75 -11.27
CA LEU A 67 24.45 -13.19 -9.94
C LEU A 67 25.97 -13.25 -9.83
N ALA A 68 26.65 -13.80 -10.85
CA ALA A 68 28.12 -13.85 -10.88
C ALA A 68 28.73 -12.44 -10.83
N TRP A 69 28.19 -11.50 -11.60
CA TRP A 69 28.67 -10.10 -11.60
C TRP A 69 28.46 -9.41 -10.25
N ILE A 70 27.35 -9.66 -9.55
CA ILE A 70 27.13 -9.12 -8.19
C ILE A 70 28.13 -9.74 -7.21
N ALA A 71 28.37 -11.05 -7.31
CA ALA A 71 29.30 -11.78 -6.45
C ALA A 71 30.78 -11.41 -6.67
N GLU A 72 31.14 -10.92 -7.86
CA GLU A 72 32.49 -10.40 -8.14
C GLU A 72 32.84 -9.16 -7.31
N GLY A 73 31.84 -8.36 -6.91
CA GLY A 73 32.04 -7.20 -6.04
C GLY A 73 32.25 -7.62 -4.59
N ASP A 74 31.28 -8.35 -4.03
CA ASP A 74 31.36 -9.01 -2.74
C ASP A 74 30.23 -10.04 -2.64
N THR A 75 30.55 -11.25 -2.18
CA THR A 75 29.55 -12.30 -1.91
C THR A 75 28.50 -11.89 -0.87
N GLU A 76 28.84 -11.00 0.06
CA GLU A 76 27.88 -10.43 1.04
C GLU A 76 26.73 -9.68 0.35
N LEU A 77 26.97 -9.04 -0.80
CA LEU A 77 25.92 -8.33 -1.53
C LEU A 77 24.83 -9.28 -2.04
N VAL A 78 25.21 -10.51 -2.41
CA VAL A 78 24.24 -11.55 -2.81
C VAL A 78 23.40 -11.97 -1.62
N LEU A 79 24.02 -12.12 -0.43
CA LEU A 79 23.32 -12.43 0.81
C LEU A 79 22.34 -11.31 1.19
N TRP A 80 22.82 -10.06 1.25
CA TRP A 80 21.99 -8.90 1.59
C TRP A 80 20.83 -8.69 0.62
N MET A 81 21.04 -8.95 -0.67
CA MET A 81 19.98 -8.92 -1.67
C MET A 81 18.91 -9.99 -1.36
N MET A 82 19.32 -11.23 -1.09
CA MET A 82 18.39 -12.31 -0.77
C MET A 82 17.62 -12.07 0.53
N GLU A 83 18.29 -11.59 1.58
CA GLU A 83 17.66 -11.20 2.84
C GLU A 83 16.61 -10.09 2.64
N THR A 84 16.94 -9.07 1.85
CA THR A 84 16.04 -7.96 1.50
C THR A 84 14.82 -8.46 0.72
N ILE A 85 15.01 -9.36 -0.26
CA ILE A 85 13.93 -9.97 -1.04
C ILE A 85 13.00 -10.82 -0.14
N ASN A 86 13.59 -11.53 0.82
CA ASN A 86 12.86 -12.39 1.75
C ASN A 86 12.18 -11.61 2.89
N GLY A 87 12.46 -10.31 3.03
CA GLY A 87 11.89 -9.44 4.07
C GLY A 87 12.46 -9.69 5.47
N HIS A 88 13.64 -10.29 5.57
CA HIS A 88 14.34 -10.55 6.84
C HIS A 88 15.80 -10.07 6.73
N PRO A 89 16.03 -8.75 6.58
CA PRO A 89 17.38 -8.18 6.51
C PRO A 89 18.13 -8.35 7.84
N SER A 90 19.42 -8.66 7.77
CA SER A 90 20.32 -8.53 8.91
C SER A 90 20.57 -7.05 9.26
N ALA A 91 21.07 -6.77 10.46
CA ALA A 91 21.34 -5.40 10.89
C ALA A 91 22.46 -4.70 10.07
N GLU A 92 23.32 -5.49 9.41
CA GLU A 92 24.42 -5.00 8.58
C GLU A 92 23.98 -4.74 7.12
N ASN A 93 22.74 -5.10 6.77
CA ASN A 93 22.22 -5.04 5.41
C ASN A 93 21.88 -3.61 4.94
N LEU A 94 22.87 -2.92 4.39
CA LEU A 94 22.72 -1.55 3.89
C LEU A 94 21.83 -1.46 2.62
N ILE A 95 21.67 -2.55 1.89
CA ILE A 95 20.82 -2.61 0.69
C ILE A 95 19.35 -2.45 1.08
N HIS A 96 18.94 -3.04 2.21
CA HIS A 96 17.56 -2.95 2.68
C HIS A 96 17.08 -1.50 2.83
N ASP A 97 17.85 -0.65 3.52
CA ASP A 97 17.48 0.75 3.74
C ASP A 97 17.46 1.56 2.44
N LEU A 98 18.30 1.20 1.48
CA LEU A 98 18.30 1.81 0.15
C LEU A 98 17.07 1.36 -0.64
N VAL A 99 16.66 0.10 -0.52
CA VAL A 99 15.43 -0.44 -1.13
C VAL A 99 14.18 0.20 -0.51
N ILE A 100 14.13 0.36 0.82
CA ILE A 100 13.01 1.05 1.50
C ILE A 100 12.91 2.51 1.03
N ARG A 101 14.04 3.25 0.99
CA ARG A 101 14.05 4.62 0.48
C ARG A 101 13.67 4.67 -1.01
N SER A 102 14.12 3.72 -1.81
CA SER A 102 13.77 3.63 -3.24
C SER A 102 12.29 3.32 -3.43
N ASP A 103 11.69 2.49 -2.59
CA ASP A 103 10.24 2.22 -2.59
C ASP A 103 9.46 3.49 -2.23
N GLN A 104 9.91 4.24 -1.20
CA GLN A 104 9.34 5.55 -0.86
C GLN A 104 9.42 6.55 -2.02
N VAL A 105 10.58 6.64 -2.68
CA VAL A 105 10.78 7.52 -3.84
C VAL A 105 9.99 7.04 -5.06
N SER A 106 9.83 5.73 -5.26
CA SER A 106 9.01 5.18 -6.33
C SER A 106 7.54 5.46 -6.09
N VAL A 107 7.05 5.33 -4.85
CA VAL A 107 5.70 5.74 -4.47
C VAL A 107 5.53 7.23 -4.69
N GLU A 108 6.46 8.07 -4.23
CA GLU A 108 6.42 9.52 -4.46
C GLU A 108 6.43 9.88 -5.96
N ARG A 109 7.22 9.17 -6.76
CA ARG A 109 7.29 9.35 -8.21
C ARG A 109 6.02 8.87 -8.91
N ASP A 110 5.41 7.76 -8.49
CA ASP A 110 4.12 7.30 -9.00
C ASP A 110 3.04 8.31 -8.65
N LEU A 111 3.05 8.89 -7.45
CA LEU A 111 2.16 9.99 -7.06
C LEU A 111 2.35 11.22 -7.95
N ARG A 112 3.59 11.58 -8.30
CA ARG A 112 3.89 12.69 -9.22
C ARG A 112 3.55 12.39 -10.68
N ASN A 113 3.78 11.17 -11.14
CA ASN A 113 3.48 10.73 -12.51
C ASN A 113 1.96 10.60 -12.73
N LEU A 114 1.24 10.12 -11.72
CA LEU A 114 -0.21 10.26 -11.67
C LEU A 114 -0.57 11.75 -11.77
N GLY A 115 0.08 12.61 -10.98
CA GLY A 115 0.06 14.08 -11.04
C GLY A 115 0.07 14.70 -12.45
N VAL A 116 0.94 14.21 -13.34
CA VAL A 116 1.13 14.73 -14.71
C VAL A 116 0.08 14.18 -15.69
N ALA A 117 -0.54 13.03 -15.42
CA ALA A 117 -1.62 12.47 -16.22
C ALA A 117 -3.00 13.13 -15.96
N PHE A 118 -3.11 14.02 -14.97
CA PHE A 118 -4.38 14.62 -14.51
C PHE A 118 -4.85 15.90 -15.26
N THR A 119 -4.25 16.27 -16.38
CA THR A 119 -4.70 17.47 -17.15
C THR A 119 -5.88 17.20 -18.08
N GLY A 120 -6.43 15.99 -18.12
CA GLY A 120 -7.63 15.69 -18.90
C GLY A 120 -8.34 14.45 -18.40
N TYR A 121 -9.64 14.62 -18.12
CA TYR A 121 -10.65 13.63 -17.76
C TYR A 121 -10.90 13.34 -16.27
N GLU A 122 -12.19 13.43 -15.95
CA GLU A 122 -12.92 13.16 -14.70
C GLU A 122 -12.83 11.69 -14.22
N ILE A 123 -11.69 11.02 -14.40
CA ILE A 123 -11.47 9.65 -13.93
C ILE A 123 -10.93 9.72 -12.50
N GLY A 124 -11.82 9.31 -11.57
CA GLY A 124 -11.77 9.41 -10.12
C GLY A 124 -10.42 9.21 -9.44
N LEU A 125 -9.99 10.23 -8.69
CA LEU A 125 -9.03 10.12 -7.62
C LEU A 125 -9.58 9.12 -6.56
N PRO A 126 -8.88 8.04 -6.19
CA PRO A 126 -9.32 7.13 -5.13
C PRO A 126 -9.07 7.77 -3.76
N VAL A 127 -9.80 8.86 -3.46
CA VAL A 127 -9.67 9.68 -2.25
C VAL A 127 -9.72 8.82 -1.00
N GLU A 128 -10.57 7.80 -1.01
CA GLU A 128 -10.77 6.88 0.09
C GLU A 128 -9.49 6.16 0.45
N ARG A 129 -8.76 5.69 -0.58
CA ARG A 129 -7.49 5.00 -0.39
C ARG A 129 -6.45 5.94 0.21
N PHE A 130 -6.35 7.17 -0.28
CA PHE A 130 -5.40 8.14 0.24
C PHE A 130 -5.63 8.46 1.71
N LEU A 131 -6.88 8.75 2.10
CA LEU A 131 -7.22 9.06 3.48
C LEU A 131 -6.88 7.89 4.40
N VAL A 132 -7.23 6.65 4.00
CA VAL A 132 -6.94 5.45 4.77
C VAL A 132 -5.43 5.15 4.85
N ASP A 133 -4.69 5.33 3.75
CA ASP A 133 -3.25 5.06 3.71
C ASP A 133 -2.46 6.07 4.58
N ILE A 134 -2.89 7.34 4.64
CA ILE A 134 -2.35 8.35 5.56
C ILE A 134 -2.57 7.91 7.02
N MET A 135 -3.79 7.51 7.38
CA MET A 135 -4.11 7.03 8.73
C MET A 135 -3.28 5.80 9.10
N ARG A 136 -3.17 4.83 8.20
CA ARG A 136 -2.34 3.62 8.41
C ARG A 136 -0.86 3.95 8.58
N ARG A 137 -0.35 4.94 7.84
CA ARG A 137 1.03 5.41 7.99
C ARG A 137 1.25 6.02 9.36
N LEU A 138 0.35 6.89 9.83
CA LEU A 138 0.43 7.49 11.17
C LEU A 138 0.46 6.43 12.28
N VAL A 139 -0.30 5.34 12.12
CA VAL A 139 -0.26 4.19 13.05
C VAL A 139 1.07 3.44 12.96
N ARG A 140 1.51 3.08 11.76
CA ARG A 140 2.74 2.30 11.55
C ARG A 140 3.99 3.05 12.02
N ASP A 141 4.02 4.36 11.84
CA ASP A 141 5.13 5.21 12.22
C ASP A 141 5.10 5.55 13.73
N GLY A 142 4.15 4.98 14.49
CA GLY A 142 4.02 5.14 15.94
C GLY A 142 3.46 6.50 16.39
N THR A 143 3.07 7.37 15.44
CA THR A 143 2.47 8.68 15.75
C THR A 143 1.07 8.50 16.34
N TRP A 144 0.30 7.54 15.83
CA TRP A 144 -1.00 7.15 16.37
C TRP A 144 -0.90 5.85 17.15
N GLY A 145 -0.98 5.98 18.49
CA GLY A 145 -1.27 4.85 19.38
C GLY A 145 -2.75 4.45 19.34
N ILE A 146 -3.07 3.31 19.96
CA ILE A 146 -4.44 2.80 20.14
C ILE A 146 -4.66 2.55 21.63
N ASN A 147 -5.76 3.07 22.19
CA ASN A 147 -6.17 2.84 23.58
C ASN A 147 -5.15 3.28 24.65
N GLU A 148 -4.30 4.25 24.33
CA GLU A 148 -3.37 4.86 25.28
C GLU A 148 -3.69 6.34 25.48
N PRO A 149 -3.38 6.94 26.64
CA PRO A 149 -3.56 8.38 26.86
C PRO A 149 -2.91 9.22 25.75
N GLY A 150 -3.69 10.11 25.14
CA GLY A 150 -3.23 10.96 24.03
C GLY A 150 -3.27 10.30 22.64
N SER A 151 -3.68 9.04 22.54
CA SER A 151 -3.88 8.35 21.27
C SER A 151 -4.99 8.97 20.44
N ARG A 152 -4.84 8.91 19.10
CA ARG A 152 -5.85 9.36 18.14
C ARG A 152 -6.91 8.30 17.86
N LEU A 153 -6.63 7.04 18.21
CA LEU A 153 -7.50 5.91 17.97
C LEU A 153 -7.93 5.26 19.29
N TRP A 154 -9.24 5.07 19.44
CA TRP A 154 -9.84 4.36 20.57
C TRP A 154 -10.76 3.26 20.08
N LEU A 155 -10.47 2.02 20.45
CA LEU A 155 -11.30 0.85 20.17
C LEU A 155 -12.14 0.53 21.41
N ILE A 156 -13.43 0.84 21.37
CA ILE A 156 -14.39 0.66 22.47
C ILE A 156 -15.59 -0.14 21.94
N ASP A 157 -15.93 -1.24 22.60
CA ASP A 157 -17.06 -2.11 22.25
C ASP A 157 -17.10 -2.53 20.78
N GLY A 158 -15.93 -2.80 20.19
CA GLY A 158 -15.79 -3.20 18.79
C GLY A 158 -15.90 -2.05 17.77
N HIS A 159 -16.06 -0.82 18.23
CA HIS A 159 -16.10 0.38 17.41
C HIS A 159 -14.79 1.17 17.52
N LEU A 160 -14.24 1.59 16.38
CA LEU A 160 -13.06 2.44 16.31
C LEU A 160 -13.47 3.91 16.25
N TYR A 161 -13.05 4.69 17.23
CA TYR A 161 -13.25 6.12 17.32
C TYR A 161 -11.96 6.85 16.96
N LEU A 162 -12.09 7.90 16.15
CA LEU A 162 -11.02 8.86 15.88
C LEU A 162 -11.21 10.09 16.76
N ILE A 163 -10.14 10.51 17.45
CA ILE A 163 -10.15 11.75 18.23
C ILE A 163 -10.06 12.96 17.30
N TRP A 164 -11.09 13.79 17.32
CA TRP A 164 -11.18 15.01 16.51
C TRP A 164 -11.12 16.26 17.40
N PRO A 165 -10.42 17.35 17.02
CA PRO A 165 -9.78 17.61 15.72
C PRO A 165 -8.34 17.08 15.56
N ALA A 166 -7.72 16.57 16.62
CA ALA A 166 -6.29 16.22 16.63
C ALA A 166 -5.87 15.28 15.49
N ALA A 167 -6.63 14.21 15.23
CA ALA A 167 -6.36 13.30 14.11
C ALA A 167 -6.41 14.03 12.75
N GLY A 168 -7.39 14.93 12.57
CA GLY A 168 -7.55 15.71 11.36
C GLY A 168 -6.42 16.71 11.11
N GLU A 169 -5.87 17.30 12.16
CA GLU A 169 -4.73 18.22 12.07
C GLU A 169 -3.47 17.49 11.59
N GLU A 170 -3.23 16.28 12.09
CA GLU A 170 -2.08 15.47 11.68
C GLU A 170 -2.22 14.95 10.25
N MET A 171 -3.43 14.53 9.86
CA MET A 171 -3.72 14.20 8.46
C MET A 171 -3.52 15.43 7.55
N ALA A 172 -4.01 16.60 7.95
CA ALA A 172 -3.84 17.84 7.20
C ALA A 172 -2.37 18.22 7.07
N ALA A 173 -1.54 18.00 8.10
CA ALA A 173 -0.12 18.27 8.06
C ALA A 173 0.57 17.44 6.97
N ILE A 174 0.29 16.13 6.90
CA ILE A 174 0.83 15.24 5.85
C ILE A 174 0.37 15.67 4.46
N ILE A 175 -0.93 15.91 4.28
CA ILE A 175 -1.50 16.32 2.98
C ILE A 175 -0.86 17.61 2.47
N ASN A 176 -0.64 18.58 3.37
CA ASN A 176 0.01 19.85 3.04
C ASN A 176 1.50 19.68 2.74
N GLN A 177 2.22 18.89 3.55
CA GLN A 177 3.64 18.64 3.39
C GLN A 177 3.95 17.94 2.05
N GLU A 178 3.14 16.93 1.71
CA GLU A 178 3.31 16.12 0.50
C GLU A 178 2.63 16.71 -0.73
N LYS A 179 1.92 17.84 -0.57
CA LYS A 179 1.20 18.55 -1.64
C LYS A 179 0.27 17.64 -2.44
N ILE A 180 -0.42 16.71 -1.77
CA ILE A 180 -1.26 15.71 -2.43
C ILE A 180 -2.44 16.42 -3.13
N PRO A 181 -2.59 16.30 -4.46
CA PRO A 181 -3.63 16.99 -5.20
C PRO A 181 -5.03 16.42 -4.92
N GLY A 182 -6.03 17.28 -4.89
CA GLY A 182 -7.45 16.90 -4.76
C GLY A 182 -7.90 16.49 -3.34
N LEU A 183 -7.00 16.46 -2.35
CA LEU A 183 -7.37 16.22 -0.95
C LEU A 183 -7.62 17.52 -0.17
N PRO A 184 -8.60 17.51 0.75
CA PRO A 184 -8.84 18.62 1.66
C PRO A 184 -7.66 18.85 2.61
N ARG A 185 -7.42 20.11 2.98
CA ARG A 185 -6.23 20.56 3.74
C ARG A 185 -6.53 21.08 5.13
N THR A 186 -7.79 21.00 5.55
CA THR A 186 -8.23 21.41 6.88
C THR A 186 -8.87 20.21 7.56
N PRO A 187 -8.81 20.11 8.90
CA PRO A 187 -9.49 19.04 9.62
C PRO A 187 -10.97 18.94 9.22
N ASN A 188 -11.75 20.01 9.35
CA ASN A 188 -13.19 19.95 9.06
C ASN A 188 -13.50 19.44 7.64
N SER A 189 -12.76 19.88 6.62
CA SER A 189 -12.97 19.40 5.25
C SER A 189 -12.51 17.94 5.06
N ILE A 190 -11.49 17.49 5.78
CA ILE A 190 -11.09 16.06 5.80
C ILE A 190 -12.19 15.22 6.44
N LEU A 191 -12.77 15.67 7.56
CA LEU A 191 -13.87 14.98 8.21
C LEU A 191 -15.10 14.89 7.30
N ASP A 192 -15.50 16.00 6.68
CA ASP A 192 -16.63 16.01 5.75
C ASP A 192 -16.38 15.04 4.60
N MET A 193 -15.15 15.00 4.04
CA MET A 193 -14.78 14.02 3.02
C MET A 193 -14.83 12.57 3.52
N LEU A 194 -14.37 12.28 4.75
CA LEU A 194 -14.47 10.94 5.34
C LEU A 194 -15.93 10.49 5.49
N VAL A 195 -16.82 11.41 5.87
CA VAL A 195 -18.26 11.14 6.02
C VAL A 195 -18.93 10.95 4.66
N ASP A 196 -18.70 11.86 3.71
CA ASP A 196 -19.28 11.80 2.35
C ASP A 196 -18.89 10.49 1.63
N ARG A 197 -17.67 10.01 1.89
CA ARG A 197 -17.15 8.75 1.34
C ARG A 197 -17.46 7.51 2.18
N LYS A 198 -18.26 7.64 3.25
CA LYS A 198 -18.69 6.55 4.13
C LYS A 198 -17.52 5.80 4.81
N LEU A 199 -16.43 6.52 5.09
CA LEU A 199 -15.26 6.01 5.82
C LEU A 199 -15.33 6.32 7.32
N ALA A 200 -16.07 7.36 7.69
CA ALA A 200 -16.35 7.71 9.07
C ALA A 200 -17.83 8.05 9.22
N ASN A 201 -18.35 7.89 10.42
CA ASN A 201 -19.67 8.37 10.80
C ASN A 201 -19.51 9.53 11.78
N VAL A 202 -20.52 10.39 11.85
CA VAL A 202 -20.67 11.45 12.86
C VAL A 202 -22.02 11.27 13.54
N ARG A 203 -22.20 11.85 14.73
CA ARG A 203 -23.45 11.70 15.48
C ARG A 203 -24.62 12.31 14.69
N GLU A 204 -25.61 11.48 14.38
CA GLU A 204 -26.82 11.88 13.63
C GLU A 204 -27.81 12.64 14.51
N ASP A 205 -27.90 12.27 15.79
CA ASP A 205 -28.74 12.93 16.79
C ASP A 205 -28.10 14.25 17.23
N ARG A 206 -28.42 15.31 16.48
CA ARG A 206 -27.97 16.69 16.71
C ARG A 206 -28.85 17.47 17.69
N THR A 207 -29.47 16.82 18.66
CA THR A 207 -30.27 17.49 19.70
C THR A 207 -29.54 18.63 20.42
N ASP A 208 -28.22 18.55 20.54
CA ASP A 208 -27.33 19.55 21.15
C ASP A 208 -26.47 20.33 20.13
N GLY A 209 -26.61 20.06 18.82
CA GLY A 209 -25.78 20.63 17.77
C GLY A 209 -24.35 20.07 17.70
N ASN A 210 -23.96 19.11 18.53
CA ASN A 210 -22.63 18.53 18.53
C ASN A 210 -22.53 17.37 17.53
N ARG A 211 -21.56 17.44 16.60
CA ARG A 211 -21.35 16.41 15.57
C ARG A 211 -20.54 15.20 16.08
N TYR A 212 -19.97 15.27 17.28
CA TYR A 212 -19.06 14.26 17.81
C TYR A 212 -19.69 13.46 18.96
N TRP A 213 -19.31 12.19 19.08
CA TRP A 213 -19.51 11.43 20.30
C TRP A 213 -18.47 11.84 21.34
N VAL A 214 -18.89 11.97 22.59
CA VAL A 214 -17.97 12.06 23.73
C VAL A 214 -17.69 10.64 24.19
N ILE A 215 -16.44 10.22 24.11
CA ILE A 215 -16.00 8.92 24.61
C ILE A 215 -15.34 9.12 25.97
N ALA A 216 -15.70 8.27 26.93
CA ALA A 216 -15.06 8.19 28.24
C ALA A 216 -14.46 6.77 28.35
N PRO A 217 -13.18 6.59 27.98
CA PRO A 217 -12.54 5.30 28.15
C PRO A 217 -12.43 4.97 29.64
N MET A 218 -12.81 3.77 30.04
CA MET A 218 -12.45 3.28 31.37
C MET A 218 -10.95 2.99 31.37
N CYS A 219 -10.20 3.80 32.12
CA CYS A 219 -8.78 3.55 32.42
C CYS A 219 -8.63 2.38 33.39
#